data_AF-A0A497BV64-F1
#
_entry.id   AF-A0A497BV64-F1
#
_cell.length_a   1.000
_cell.length_b   1.000
_cell.length_c   1.000
_cell.angle_alpha   90.00
_cell.angle_beta   90.00
_cell.angle_gamma   90.00
#
_symmetry.space_group_name_H-M   'P 1'
#
loop_
_entity.id
_entity.type
_entity.pdbx_description
1 polymer ?
#
loop_
_entity_poly.entity_id
_entity_poly.type
_entity_poly.pdbx_seq_one_letter_code
_entity_poly.pdbx_strand_id
1 'polypeptide(L)'
;KAVSIGLIGSVLSSAILPLLGSSAWGAYLGLFLFYLTFEFTIVSMLPMMTGVLPAARGTLMSINIASANLGRGLGSLIAAPIFLGGFWMNALAAAIVNLLAILVLRYVIVQETK
;
A
#
# COMPACT_ATOMS: atom_id res chain seq x y z
N LYS A 1 -0.02 7.07 -13.21
CA LYS A 1 -0.46 5.83 -13.91
C LYS A 1 0.22 4.57 -13.33
N ALA A 2 1.55 4.49 -13.23
CA ALA A 2 2.25 3.33 -12.65
C ALA A 2 1.81 2.98 -11.21
N VAL A 3 1.64 3.99 -10.34
CA VAL A 3 1.20 3.81 -8.94
C VAL A 3 -0.18 3.15 -8.83
N SER A 4 -1.11 3.47 -9.73
CA SER A 4 -2.44 2.84 -9.74
C SER A 4 -2.37 1.35 -10.11
N ILE A 5 -1.45 0.94 -10.98
CA ILE A 5 -1.29 -0.46 -11.38
C ILE A 5 -0.72 -1.28 -10.21
N GLY A 6 0.24 -0.74 -9.47
CA GLY A 6 0.78 -1.36 -8.25
C GLY A 6 -0.30 -1.58 -7.19
N LEU A 7 -1.13 -0.57 -6.94
CA LEU A 7 -2.22 -0.64 -5.97
C LEU A 7 -3.34 -1.61 -6.37
N ILE A 8 -3.72 -1.67 -7.65
CA ILE A 8 -4.69 -2.65 -8.14
C ILE A 8 -4.16 -4.06 -7.92
N GLY A 9 -2.86 -4.28 -8.15
CA GLY A 9 -2.19 -5.53 -7.86
C GLY A 9 -2.18 -5.88 -6.36
N SER A 10 -1.94 -4.92 -5.46
CA SER A 10 -1.98 -5.17 -4.02
C SER A 10 -3.38 -5.47 -3.49
N VAL A 11 -4.42 -4.84 -4.05
CA VAL A 11 -5.82 -5.18 -3.72
C VAL A 11 -6.15 -6.60 -4.16
N LEU A 12 -5.85 -6.95 -5.42
CA LEU A 12 -6.07 -8.31 -5.93
C LEU A 12 -5.29 -9.36 -5.12
N SER A 13 -4.05 -9.08 -4.75
CA SER A 13 -3.24 -10.00 -3.96
C SER A 13 -3.75 -10.15 -2.53
N SER A 14 -4.23 -9.06 -1.90
CA SER A 14 -4.85 -9.13 -0.57
C SER A 14 -6.17 -9.90 -0.55
N ALA A 15 -6.93 -9.87 -1.65
CA ALA A 15 -8.16 -10.64 -1.82
C ALA A 15 -7.88 -12.13 -2.13
N ILE A 16 -6.79 -12.42 -2.84
CA ILE A 16 -6.36 -13.79 -3.16
C ILE A 16 -5.66 -14.48 -1.98
N LEU A 17 -4.95 -13.75 -1.12
CA LEU A 17 -4.25 -14.30 0.05
C LEU A 17 -5.11 -15.20 0.97
N PRO A 18 -6.32 -14.79 1.39
CA PRO A 18 -7.15 -15.61 2.26
C PRO A 18 -7.76 -16.82 1.55
N LEU A 19 -7.99 -16.74 0.24
CA LEU A 19 -8.41 -17.88 -0.60
C LEU A 19 -7.27 -18.90 -0.80
N LEU A 20 -6.04 -18.41 -0.94
CA LEU A 20 -4.85 -19.21 -1.24
C LEU A 20 -4.10 -19.67 0.03
N GLY A 21 -4.52 -19.21 1.21
CA GLY A 21 -3.96 -19.57 2.52
C GLY A 21 -4.30 -20.98 3.02
N SER A 22 -5.13 -21.74 2.29
CA SER A 22 -5.47 -23.13 2.64
C SER A 22 -4.32 -24.13 2.37
N SER A 23 -3.27 -23.72 1.64
CA SER A 23 -2.09 -24.54 1.34
C SER A 23 -0.82 -23.72 1.50
N ALA A 24 0.23 -24.30 2.09
CA ALA A 24 1.50 -23.60 2.37
C ALA A 24 2.11 -22.97 1.11
N TRP A 25 2.12 -23.71 -0.01
CA TRP A 25 2.60 -23.20 -1.31
C TRP A 25 1.79 -21.99 -1.80
N GLY A 26 0.49 -22.04 -1.58
CA GLY A 26 -0.43 -20.98 -1.94
C GLY A 26 -0.20 -19.70 -1.13
N ALA A 27 0.03 -19.83 0.19
CA ALA A 27 0.36 -18.70 1.04
C ALA A 27 1.66 -17.98 0.61
N TYR A 28 2.70 -18.73 0.23
CA TYR A 28 3.96 -18.15 -0.26
C TYR A 28 3.79 -17.41 -1.60
N LEU A 29 3.03 -17.98 -2.53
CA LEU A 29 2.73 -17.33 -3.82
C LEU A 29 1.94 -16.04 -3.63
N GLY A 30 0.92 -16.06 -2.77
CA GLY A 30 0.14 -14.87 -2.43
C GLY A 30 1.01 -13.79 -1.78
N LEU A 31 1.85 -14.16 -0.81
CA LEU A 31 2.75 -13.23 -0.15
C LEU A 31 3.76 -12.62 -1.14
N PHE A 32 4.29 -13.42 -2.06
CA PHE A 32 5.19 -12.96 -3.12
C PHE A 32 4.54 -11.90 -4.01
N LEU A 33 3.33 -12.16 -4.51
CA LEU A 33 2.57 -11.21 -5.33
C LEU A 33 2.25 -9.91 -4.56
N PHE A 34 1.91 -10.04 -3.28
CA PHE A 34 1.62 -8.90 -2.41
C PHE A 34 2.87 -8.02 -2.21
N TYR A 35 4.00 -8.66 -1.90
CA TYR A 35 5.26 -7.95 -1.70
C TYR A 35 5.75 -7.27 -2.98
N LEU A 36 5.61 -7.94 -4.13
CA LEU A 36 6.00 -7.40 -5.42
C LEU A 36 5.20 -6.14 -5.78
N THR A 37 3.89 -6.16 -5.56
CA THR A 37 3.02 -5.01 -5.85
C THR A 37 3.22 -3.87 -4.85
N PHE A 38 3.46 -4.19 -3.58
CA PHE A 38 3.83 -3.22 -2.56
C PHE A 38 5.12 -2.48 -2.90
N GLU A 39 6.19 -3.21 -3.24
CA GLU A 39 7.47 -2.59 -3.60
C GLU A 39 7.38 -1.76 -4.87
N PHE A 40 6.65 -2.26 -5.88
CA PHE A 40 6.42 -1.49 -7.09
C PHE A 40 5.72 -0.15 -6.80
N THR A 41 4.79 -0.14 -5.85
CA THR A 41 4.07 1.07 -5.43
C THR A 41 4.99 2.05 -4.72
N ILE A 42 5.80 1.59 -3.75
CA ILE A 42 6.75 2.44 -3.03
C ILE A 42 7.77 3.07 -3.98
N VAL A 43 8.40 2.24 -4.83
CA VAL A 43 9.42 2.72 -5.76
C VAL A 43 8.83 3.72 -6.76
N SER A 44 7.58 3.51 -7.20
CA SER A 44 6.88 4.44 -8.11
C SER A 44 6.45 5.76 -7.44
N MET A 45 6.27 5.80 -6.12
CA MET A 45 5.89 7.01 -5.39
C MET A 45 7.07 8.00 -5.23
N LEU A 46 8.30 7.50 -5.13
CA LEU A 46 9.50 8.34 -4.98
C LEU A 46 9.66 9.40 -6.10
N PRO A 47 9.61 9.04 -7.40
CA PRO A 47 9.69 10.04 -8.46
C PRO A 47 8.46 10.95 -8.53
N MET A 48 7.27 10.47 -8.15
CA MET A 48 6.08 11.33 -8.09
C MET A 48 6.22 12.42 -7.03
N MET A 49 6.62 12.07 -5.79
CA MET A 49 6.74 13.03 -4.70
C MET A 49 7.84 14.08 -4.95
N THR A 50 8.94 13.72 -5.63
CA THR A 50 9.98 14.71 -6.02
C THR A 50 9.56 15.64 -7.18
N GLY A 51 8.52 15.26 -7.93
CA GLY A 51 7.95 16.03 -9.03
C GLY A 51 6.90 17.05 -8.62
N VAL A 52 6.22 16.87 -7.47
CA VAL A 52 5.12 17.74 -7.02
C VAL A 52 5.58 19.16 -6.65
N LEU A 53 6.71 19.30 -5.95
CA LEU A 53 7.28 20.62 -5.61
C LEU A 53 8.83 20.58 -5.70
N PRO A 54 9.41 20.80 -6.89
CA PRO A 54 10.85 20.71 -7.12
C PRO A 54 11.70 21.62 -6.23
N ALA A 55 11.14 22.76 -5.80
CA ALA A 55 11.80 23.73 -4.93
C ALA A 55 11.98 23.23 -3.48
N ALA A 56 11.19 22.26 -3.02
CA ALA A 56 11.22 21.76 -1.64
C ALA A 56 11.20 20.23 -1.55
N ARG A 57 11.94 19.56 -2.46
CA ARG A 57 12.01 18.08 -2.53
C ARG A 57 12.37 17.41 -1.21
N GLY A 58 13.32 17.98 -0.47
CA GLY A 58 13.75 17.44 0.83
C GLY A 58 12.61 17.39 1.85
N THR A 59 11.84 18.47 1.96
CA THR A 59 10.70 18.58 2.89
C THR A 59 9.54 17.68 2.47
N LEU A 60 9.26 17.56 1.16
CA LEU A 60 8.25 16.62 0.67
C LEU A 60 8.64 15.17 0.92
N MET A 61 9.92 14.81 0.71
CA MET A 61 10.44 13.47 0.99
C MET A 61 10.39 13.13 2.48
N SER A 62 10.75 14.08 3.36
CA SER A 62 10.70 13.85 4.81
C SER A 62 9.26 13.67 5.31
N ILE A 63 8.30 14.47 4.80
CA ILE A 63 6.87 14.29 5.10
C ILE A 63 6.35 12.95 4.57
N ASN A 64 6.76 12.55 3.36
CA ASN A 64 6.39 11.26 2.79
C ASN A 64 6.87 10.10 3.68
N ILE A 65 8.15 10.11 4.09
CA ILE A 65 8.71 9.09 4.99
C ILE A 65 8.04 9.13 6.37
N ALA A 66 7.77 10.32 6.92
CA ALA A 66 7.06 10.47 8.19
C ALA A 66 5.64 9.89 8.11
N SER A 67 4.92 10.15 7.02
CA SER A 67 3.58 9.60 6.78
C SER A 67 3.59 8.08 6.64
N ALA A 68 4.59 7.52 5.96
CA ALA A 68 4.76 6.07 5.83
C ALA A 68 5.03 5.41 7.19
N ASN A 69 5.87 6.03 8.01
CA ASN A 69 6.16 5.54 9.37
C ASN A 69 4.95 5.66 10.30
N LEU A 70 4.16 6.74 10.18
CA LEU A 70 2.89 6.88 10.88
C LEU A 70 1.91 5.76 10.51
N GLY A 71 1.75 5.49 9.21
CA GLY A 71 0.91 4.40 8.72
C GLY A 71 1.35 3.03 9.25
N ARG A 72 2.65 2.76 9.27
CA ARG A 72 3.21 1.52 9.86
C ARG A 72 2.97 1.44 11.37
N GLY A 73 3.15 2.54 12.10
CA GLY A 73 2.93 2.58 13.54
C GLY A 73 1.47 2.32 13.91
N LEU A 74 0.54 3.03 13.26
CA LEU A 74 -0.90 2.81 13.44
C LEU A 74 -1.31 1.41 13.00
N GLY A 75 -0.79 0.93 11.87
CA GLY A 75 -1.03 -0.41 11.38
C GLY A 75 -0.60 -1.48 12.37
N SER A 76 0.59 -1.35 12.98
CA SER A 76 1.07 -2.28 14.01
C SER A 76 0.20 -2.29 15.27
N LEU A 77 -0.31 -1.13 15.69
CA LEU A 77 -1.16 -1.01 16.88
C LEU A 77 -2.53 -1.65 16.66
N ILE A 78 -3.08 -1.49 15.45
CA ILE A 78 -4.44 -1.95 15.09
C ILE A 78 -4.43 -3.40 14.58
N ALA A 79 -3.31 -3.90 14.05
CA ALA A 79 -3.20 -5.25 13.50
C ALA A 79 -3.41 -6.34 14.57
N ALA A 80 -2.80 -6.20 15.75
CA ALA A 80 -2.92 -7.19 16.83
C ALA A 80 -4.37 -7.46 17.27
N PRO A 81 -5.21 -6.44 17.58
CA PRO A 81 -6.61 -6.69 17.94
C PRO A 81 -7.45 -7.19 16.76
N ILE A 82 -7.17 -6.77 15.52
CA ILE A 82 -7.89 -7.29 14.34
C ILE A 82 -7.59 -8.78 14.11
N PHE A 83 -6.35 -9.21 14.36
CA PHE A 83 -5.93 -10.59 14.17
C PHE A 83 -6.60 -11.58 15.14
N LEU A 84 -7.09 -11.11 16.30
CA LEU A 84 -7.91 -11.95 17.21
C LEU A 84 -9.20 -12.45 16.53
N GLY A 85 -9.71 -11.73 15.53
CA GLY A 85 -10.84 -12.16 14.69
C GLY A 85 -10.48 -13.20 13.63
N GLY A 86 -9.23 -13.68 13.60
CA GLY A 86 -8.72 -14.66 12.65
C GLY A 86 -8.04 -14.07 11.42
N PHE A 87 -7.38 -14.94 10.66
CA PHE A 87 -6.59 -14.57 9.48
C PHE A 87 -7.43 -13.86 8.40
N TRP A 88 -8.67 -14.30 8.20
CA TRP A 88 -9.60 -13.69 7.24
C TRP A 88 -9.95 -12.25 7.60
N MET A 89 -10.18 -11.95 8.89
CA MET A 89 -10.51 -10.59 9.34
C MET A 89 -9.34 -9.63 9.10
N ASN A 90 -8.11 -10.09 9.36
CA ASN A 90 -6.91 -9.32 9.10
C ASN A 90 -6.67 -9.09 7.60
N ALA A 91 -6.90 -10.11 6.76
CA ALA A 91 -6.79 -9.97 5.31
C ALA A 91 -7.83 -8.99 4.74
N LEU A 92 -9.07 -9.04 5.23
CA LEU A 92 -10.16 -8.17 4.80
C LEU A 92 -9.92 -6.71 5.25
N ALA A 93 -9.43 -6.51 6.47
CA ALA A 93 -9.02 -5.19 6.95
C ALA A 93 -7.88 -4.60 6.08
N ALA A 94 -6.87 -5.40 5.73
CA ALA A 94 -5.81 -4.98 4.83
C ALA A 94 -6.33 -4.61 3.43
N ALA A 95 -7.28 -5.39 2.89
CA ALA A 95 -7.92 -5.12 1.61
C ALA A 95 -8.71 -3.79 1.63
N ILE A 96 -9.47 -3.51 2.69
CA ILE A 96 -10.21 -2.26 2.87
C ILE A 96 -9.25 -1.07 2.92
N VAL A 97 -8.16 -1.16 3.69
CA VAL A 97 -7.16 -0.09 3.79
C VAL A 97 -6.51 0.18 2.43
N ASN A 98 -6.17 -0.86 1.66
CA ASN A 98 -5.65 -0.70 0.31
C ASN A 98 -6.69 -0.07 -0.65
N LEU A 99 -7.96 -0.43 -0.54
CA LEU A 99 -9.05 0.19 -1.31
C LEU A 99 -9.21 1.68 -0.97
N LEU A 100 -9.15 2.04 0.31
CA LEU A 100 -9.16 3.44 0.76
C LEU A 100 -7.96 4.20 0.20
N ALA A 101 -6.77 3.59 0.18
CA ALA A 101 -5.58 4.19 -0.41
C ALA A 101 -5.76 4.48 -1.91
N ILE A 102 -6.40 3.58 -2.67
CA ILE A 102 -6.73 3.82 -4.09
C ILE A 102 -7.67 5.02 -4.25
N LEU A 103 -8.70 5.11 -3.41
CA LEU A 103 -9.66 6.21 -3.46
C LEU A 103 -8.98 7.55 -3.17
N VAL A 104 -8.10 7.61 -2.16
CA VAL A 104 -7.33 8.81 -1.81
C VAL A 104 -6.36 9.20 -2.92
N LEU A 105 -5.71 8.22 -3.58
CA LEU A 105 -4.80 8.49 -4.69
C LEU A 105 -5.49 9.13 -5.89
N ARG A 106 -6.79 8.87 -6.08
CA ARG A 106 -7.60 9.54 -7.11
C ARG A 106 -7.70 11.05 -6.89
N TYR A 107 -7.57 11.52 -5.65
CA TYR A 107 -7.60 12.94 -5.30
C TYR A 107 -6.23 13.63 -5.38
N VAL A 108 -5.14 12.89 -5.60
CA VAL A 108 -3.81 13.49 -5.78
C VAL A 108 -3.70 14.07 -7.19
N ILE A 109 -3.88 15.39 -7.28
CA ILE A 109 -3.72 16.17 -8.52
C ILE A 109 -2.25 16.61 -8.60
N VAL A 110 -1.48 16.01 -9.51
CA VAL A 110 -0.14 16.47 -9.84
C VAL A 110 -0.29 17.70 -10.74
N GLN A 111 0.15 18.87 -10.27
CA GLN A 111 0.29 20.05 -11.10
C GLN A 111 1.46 19.80 -12.06
N GLU A 112 1.17 19.40 -13.30
CA GLU A 112 2.14 19.52 -14.39
C GLU A 112 2.34 21.03 -14.62
N THR A 113 3.39 21.59 -14.01
CA THR A 113 3.88 22.91 -14.38
C THR A 113 4.33 22.82 -15.83
N LYS A 114 3.48 23.35 -16.73
CA LYS A 114 3.83 23.64 -18.11
C LYS A 114 4.72 24.88 -18.17
#